data_AF-A0A670HVW8-F1
#
_entry.id   AF-A0A670HVW8-F1
#
_cell.length_a   1.000
_cell.length_b   1.000
_cell.length_c   1.000
_cell.angle_alpha   90.00
_cell.angle_beta   90.00
_cell.angle_gamma   90.00
#
_symmetry.space_group_name_H-M   'P 1'
#
loop_
_entity.id
_entity.type
_entity.pdbx_description
1 polymer ?
#
loop_
_entity_poly.entity_id
_entity_poly.type
_entity_poly.pdbx_seq_one_letter_code
_entity_poly.pdbx_strand_id
1 'polypeptide(L)'
;MALGMVVRLKRFVWLLLAHHFMVVRACHEATYGQYIQEYCLSKFQSDMETLRKTLWCDWDMTLGWYGELTNCTYQIAGRMHCFWPNQLVDEFFIAIHKHYFKNCPVSGRALRDPPNTILCPFILVPIFVTLLMTALVVWRSKRSEGIV
;
A
#
# COMPACT_ATOMS: atom_id res chain seq x y z
N MET A 1 -30.50 -43.94 30.79
CA MET A 1 -29.73 -44.31 29.58
C MET A 1 -30.21 -43.58 28.32
N ALA A 2 -31.53 -43.54 28.04
CA ALA A 2 -32.07 -42.88 26.84
C ALA A 2 -31.79 -41.35 26.74
N LEU A 3 -31.85 -40.62 27.86
CA LEU A 3 -31.60 -39.17 27.87
C LEU A 3 -30.15 -38.81 27.47
N GLY A 4 -29.18 -39.64 27.85
CA GLY A 4 -27.77 -39.45 27.50
C GLY A 4 -27.45 -39.71 26.02
N MET A 5 -28.16 -40.64 25.39
CA MET A 5 -28.05 -40.92 23.95
C MET A 5 -28.59 -39.77 23.10
N VAL A 6 -29.74 -39.21 23.48
CA VAL A 6 -30.37 -38.08 22.77
C VAL A 6 -29.49 -36.82 22.81
N VAL A 7 -28.84 -36.55 23.95
CA VAL A 7 -27.91 -35.42 24.11
C VAL A 7 -26.65 -35.62 23.25
N ARG A 8 -26.14 -36.86 23.15
CA ARG A 8 -24.96 -37.21 22.34
C ARG A 8 -25.24 -37.09 20.85
N LEU A 9 -26.42 -37.54 20.40
CA LEU A 9 -26.86 -37.44 19.02
C LEU A 9 -27.07 -35.97 18.61
N LYS A 10 -27.72 -35.16 19.46
CA LYS A 10 -27.85 -33.72 19.23
C LYS A 10 -26.49 -33.03 19.12
N ARG A 11 -25.54 -33.32 20.02
CA ARG A 11 -24.17 -32.76 19.92
C ARG A 11 -23.46 -33.14 18.63
N PHE A 12 -23.60 -34.39 18.19
CA PHE A 12 -23.01 -34.85 16.92
C PHE A 12 -23.62 -34.12 15.72
N VAL A 13 -24.93 -33.96 15.71
CA VAL A 13 -25.65 -33.20 14.67
C VAL A 13 -25.21 -31.73 14.65
N TRP A 14 -25.04 -31.09 15.81
CA TRP A 14 -24.52 -29.71 15.90
C TRP A 14 -23.07 -29.59 15.43
N LEU A 15 -22.21 -30.57 15.74
CA LEU A 15 -20.82 -30.60 15.25
C LEU A 15 -20.75 -30.81 13.73
N LEU A 16 -21.59 -31.68 13.18
CA LEU A 16 -21.69 -31.91 11.74
C LEU A 16 -22.23 -30.67 11.02
N LEU A 17 -23.25 -30.01 11.56
CA LEU A 17 -23.76 -28.74 11.03
C LEU A 17 -22.71 -27.65 11.08
N ALA A 18 -21.98 -27.50 12.20
CA ALA A 18 -20.90 -26.54 12.32
C ALA A 18 -19.76 -26.83 11.33
N HIS A 19 -19.34 -28.08 11.20
CA HIS A 19 -18.31 -28.49 10.23
C HIS A 19 -18.76 -28.21 8.79
N HIS A 20 -19.99 -28.56 8.44
CA HIS A 20 -20.54 -28.29 7.12
C HIS A 20 -20.66 -26.78 6.84
N PHE A 21 -20.96 -25.98 7.85
CA PHE A 21 -21.04 -24.52 7.73
C PHE A 21 -19.66 -23.86 7.60
N MET A 22 -18.64 -24.39 8.28
CA MET A 22 -17.25 -23.94 8.19
C MET A 22 -16.65 -24.30 6.82
N VAL A 23 -16.91 -25.49 6.30
CA VAL A 23 -16.47 -25.91 4.96
C VAL A 23 -17.14 -25.10 3.86
N VAL A 24 -18.43 -24.75 4.00
CA VAL A 24 -19.16 -23.94 3.01
C VAL A 24 -18.74 -22.46 3.00
N ARG A 25 -18.09 -21.97 4.08
CA ARG A 25 -17.63 -20.57 4.20
C ARG A 25 -16.12 -20.39 4.08
N ALA A 26 -15.34 -21.47 4.02
CA ALA A 26 -13.90 -21.37 3.92
C ALA A 26 -13.49 -21.15 2.45
N CYS A 27 -12.83 -20.03 2.19
CA CYS A 27 -12.10 -19.80 0.95
C CYS A 27 -11.12 -20.95 0.70
N HIS A 28 -11.15 -21.54 -0.49
CA HIS A 28 -10.16 -22.54 -0.88
C HIS A 28 -8.89 -21.84 -1.38
N GLU A 29 -7.99 -21.51 -0.44
CA GLU A 29 -6.79 -20.69 -0.69
C GLU A 29 -5.91 -21.24 -1.82
N ALA A 30 -5.76 -22.55 -1.97
CA ALA A 30 -4.94 -23.13 -3.03
C ALA A 30 -5.46 -22.77 -4.44
N THR A 31 -6.78 -22.85 -4.65
CA THR A 31 -7.42 -22.49 -5.93
C THR A 31 -7.40 -20.98 -6.13
N TYR A 32 -7.57 -20.19 -5.07
CA TYR A 32 -7.38 -18.74 -5.14
C TYR A 32 -5.96 -18.39 -5.60
N GLY A 33 -4.94 -19.02 -5.01
CA GLY A 33 -3.53 -18.92 -5.39
C GLY A 33 -3.25 -19.27 -6.84
N GLN A 34 -3.85 -20.36 -7.34
CA GLN A 34 -3.73 -20.75 -8.75
C GLN A 34 -4.31 -19.68 -9.68
N TYR A 35 -5.51 -19.18 -9.38
CA TYR A 35 -6.14 -18.17 -10.23
C TYR A 35 -5.40 -16.84 -10.24
N ILE A 36 -4.86 -16.38 -9.11
CA ILE A 36 -4.05 -15.14 -9.11
C ILE A 36 -2.75 -15.33 -9.89
N GLN A 37 -2.12 -16.51 -9.87
CA GLN A 37 -0.93 -16.78 -10.68
C GLN A 37 -1.27 -16.85 -12.18
N GLU A 38 -2.33 -17.59 -12.54
CA GLU A 38 -2.68 -17.84 -13.93
C GLU A 38 -3.21 -16.58 -14.62
N TYR A 39 -4.02 -15.76 -13.94
CA TYR A 39 -4.66 -14.59 -14.56
C TYR A 39 -3.97 -13.27 -14.24
N CYS A 40 -3.63 -13.04 -12.97
CA CYS A 40 -3.11 -11.73 -12.57
C CYS A 40 -1.61 -11.61 -12.78
N LEU A 41 -0.84 -12.61 -12.33
CA LEU A 41 0.61 -12.60 -12.45
C LEU A 41 1.07 -12.73 -13.90
N SER A 42 0.47 -13.62 -14.69
CA SER A 42 0.82 -13.80 -16.11
C SER A 42 0.65 -12.50 -16.93
N LYS A 43 -0.45 -11.78 -16.71
CA LYS A 43 -0.70 -10.46 -17.32
C LYS A 43 0.34 -9.44 -16.88
N PHE A 44 0.59 -9.34 -15.56
CA PHE A 44 1.58 -8.40 -15.03
C PHE A 44 3.00 -8.71 -15.50
N GLN A 45 3.36 -9.99 -15.65
CA GLN A 45 4.63 -10.43 -16.23
C GLN A 45 4.78 -9.90 -17.66
N SER A 46 3.76 -10.11 -18.49
CA SER A 46 3.72 -9.61 -19.86
C SER A 46 3.86 -8.09 -19.92
N ASP A 47 3.13 -7.37 -19.07
CA ASP A 47 3.24 -5.91 -18.99
C ASP A 47 4.68 -5.48 -18.62
N MET A 48 5.25 -6.09 -17.59
CA MET A 48 6.61 -5.79 -17.12
C MET A 48 7.71 -6.18 -18.11
N GLU A 49 7.48 -7.13 -19.01
CA GLU A 49 8.38 -7.48 -20.11
C GLU A 49 8.43 -6.41 -21.20
N THR A 50 7.33 -5.69 -21.43
CA THR A 50 7.32 -4.55 -22.37
C THR A 50 8.16 -3.37 -21.88
N LEU A 51 8.36 -3.27 -20.56
CA LEU A 51 9.12 -2.20 -19.92
C LEU A 51 10.59 -2.59 -19.75
N ARG A 52 11.50 -1.70 -20.14
CA ARG A 52 12.93 -1.90 -19.86
C ARG A 52 13.15 -2.02 -18.36
N LYS A 53 13.98 -2.97 -17.93
CA LYS A 53 14.33 -3.20 -16.51
C LYS A 53 14.80 -1.95 -15.76
N THR A 54 15.42 -1.00 -16.46
CA THR A 54 15.86 0.29 -15.90
C THR A 54 14.71 1.16 -15.40
N LEU A 55 13.49 0.94 -15.90
CA LEU A 55 12.30 1.70 -15.56
C LEU A 55 11.41 1.00 -14.52
N TRP A 56 11.79 -0.20 -14.04
CA TRP A 56 11.02 -0.91 -13.01
C TRP A 56 10.90 -0.12 -11.70
N CYS A 57 11.87 0.75 -11.38
CA CYS A 57 11.82 1.58 -10.19
C CYS A 57 11.12 2.93 -10.40
N ASP A 58 10.73 3.25 -11.64
CA ASP A 58 9.91 4.40 -11.94
C ASP A 58 8.45 4.08 -11.60
N TRP A 59 7.93 4.75 -10.58
CA TRP A 59 6.57 4.51 -10.10
C TRP A 59 5.53 4.99 -11.09
N ASP A 60 5.79 6.08 -11.81
CA ASP A 60 4.83 6.62 -12.77
C ASP A 60 4.59 5.62 -13.92
N MET A 61 5.64 4.90 -14.31
CA MET A 61 5.58 3.86 -15.33
C MET A 61 4.91 2.57 -14.87
N THR A 62 5.02 2.22 -13.58
CA THR A 62 4.59 0.91 -13.05
C THR A 62 3.30 0.96 -12.24
N LEU A 63 2.88 2.14 -11.79
CA LEU A 63 1.69 2.35 -10.93
C LEU A 63 0.42 1.81 -11.59
N GLY A 64 0.23 2.03 -12.89
CA GLY A 64 -0.94 1.55 -13.63
C GLY A 64 -1.07 0.03 -13.59
N TRP A 65 -0.01 -0.68 -13.97
CA TRP A 65 0.01 -2.15 -14.02
C TRP A 65 0.00 -2.78 -12.63
N TYR A 66 0.67 -2.19 -11.66
CA TYR A 66 0.60 -2.63 -10.27
C TYR A 66 -0.81 -2.46 -9.69
N GLY A 67 -1.50 -1.37 -10.07
CA GLY A 67 -2.91 -1.14 -9.75
C GLY A 67 -3.83 -2.19 -10.38
N GLU A 68 -3.60 -2.54 -11.65
CA GLU A 68 -4.34 -3.60 -12.36
C GLU A 68 -4.13 -4.97 -11.70
N LEU A 69 -2.90 -5.31 -11.33
CA LEU A 69 -2.54 -6.51 -10.58
C LEU A 69 -3.28 -6.58 -9.24
N THR A 70 -3.27 -5.49 -8.47
CA THR A 70 -3.98 -5.36 -7.19
C THR A 70 -5.47 -5.57 -7.37
N ASN A 71 -6.08 -4.87 -8.33
CA ASN A 71 -7.51 -4.99 -8.63
C ASN A 71 -7.89 -6.40 -9.10
N CYS A 72 -7.05 -7.05 -9.90
CA CYS A 72 -7.25 -8.44 -10.32
C CYS A 72 -7.30 -9.40 -9.12
N THR A 73 -6.33 -9.31 -8.19
CA THR A 73 -6.33 -10.17 -7.00
C THR A 73 -7.54 -9.92 -6.09
N TYR A 74 -7.99 -8.67 -5.98
CA TYR A 74 -9.19 -8.27 -5.24
C TYR A 74 -10.46 -8.85 -5.87
N GLN A 75 -10.60 -8.76 -7.20
CA GLN A 75 -11.77 -9.30 -7.90
C GLN A 75 -11.84 -10.83 -7.80
N ILE A 76 -10.73 -11.53 -7.95
CA ILE A 76 -10.70 -13.00 -7.81
C ILE A 76 -11.04 -13.39 -6.35
N ALA A 77 -10.52 -12.67 -5.35
CA ALA A 77 -10.91 -12.92 -3.95
C ALA A 77 -12.42 -12.77 -3.76
N GLY A 78 -13.02 -11.71 -4.30
CA GLY A 78 -14.47 -11.49 -4.26
C GLY A 78 -15.28 -12.62 -4.91
N ARG A 79 -14.83 -13.12 -6.08
CA ARG A 79 -15.48 -14.24 -6.79
C ARG A 79 -15.35 -15.57 -6.04
N MET A 80 -14.25 -15.77 -5.32
CA MET A 80 -13.96 -16.97 -4.54
C MET A 80 -14.48 -16.87 -3.10
N HIS A 81 -15.18 -15.78 -2.75
CA HIS A 81 -15.65 -15.49 -1.39
C HIS A 81 -14.53 -15.49 -0.34
N CYS A 82 -13.32 -15.05 -0.73
CA CYS A 82 -12.17 -14.88 0.13
C CYS A 82 -12.09 -13.43 0.65
N PHE A 83 -11.61 -13.25 1.88
CA PHE A 83 -11.25 -11.93 2.37
C PHE A 83 -10.02 -11.39 1.63
N TRP A 84 -10.01 -10.09 1.37
CA TRP A 84 -8.87 -9.39 0.79
C TRP A 84 -8.57 -8.15 1.65
N PRO A 85 -7.32 -7.91 2.07
CA PRO A 85 -6.16 -8.77 1.89
C PRO A 85 -6.18 -10.00 2.82
N ASN A 86 -5.32 -10.99 2.53
CA ASN A 86 -5.08 -12.19 3.34
C ASN A 86 -3.61 -12.64 3.21
N GLN A 87 -3.17 -13.61 4.01
CA GLN A 87 -1.76 -14.06 4.05
C GLN A 87 -1.22 -14.51 2.68
N LEU A 88 -2.04 -15.22 1.90
CA LEU A 88 -1.66 -15.67 0.56
C LEU A 88 -1.37 -14.49 -0.37
N VAL A 89 -2.19 -13.43 -0.32
CA VAL A 89 -1.96 -12.20 -1.09
C VAL A 89 -0.68 -11.48 -0.63
N ASP A 90 -0.40 -11.46 0.67
CA ASP A 90 0.82 -10.85 1.19
C ASP A 90 2.07 -11.58 0.68
N GLU A 91 2.10 -12.91 0.75
CA GLU A 91 3.19 -13.73 0.23
C GLU A 91 3.37 -13.53 -1.28
N PHE A 92 2.26 -13.46 -2.02
CA PHE A 92 2.24 -13.18 -3.46
C PHE A 92 2.88 -11.83 -3.80
N PHE A 93 2.45 -10.74 -3.15
CA PHE A 93 3.03 -9.41 -3.41
C PHE A 93 4.48 -9.31 -2.94
N ILE A 94 4.85 -9.94 -1.82
CA ILE A 94 6.25 -10.01 -1.38
C ILE A 94 7.12 -10.69 -2.46
N ALA A 95 6.64 -11.77 -3.08
CA ALA A 95 7.37 -12.44 -4.16
C ALA A 95 7.56 -11.51 -5.38
N ILE A 96 6.53 -10.77 -5.77
CA ILE A 96 6.59 -9.76 -6.83
C ILE A 96 7.60 -8.66 -6.50
N HIS A 97 7.56 -8.10 -5.29
CA HIS A 97 8.51 -7.08 -4.84
C HIS A 97 9.95 -7.60 -4.83
N LYS A 98 10.18 -8.84 -4.40
CA LYS A 98 11.51 -9.48 -4.44
C LYS A 98 12.02 -9.73 -5.86
N HIS A 99 11.13 -9.90 -6.84
CA HIS A 99 11.52 -10.17 -8.23
C HIS A 99 11.74 -8.88 -9.03
N TYR A 100 10.75 -7.97 -9.02
CA TYR A 100 10.74 -6.78 -9.87
C TYR A 100 11.30 -5.53 -9.17
N PHE A 101 11.07 -5.39 -7.86
CA PHE A 101 11.31 -4.12 -7.15
C PHE A 101 12.44 -4.20 -6.10
N LYS A 102 13.22 -5.30 -6.08
CA LYS A 102 14.23 -5.57 -5.05
C LYS A 102 15.26 -4.45 -4.85
N ASN A 103 15.66 -3.79 -5.94
CA ASN A 103 16.69 -2.75 -5.93
C ASN A 103 16.10 -1.34 -5.94
N CYS A 104 14.79 -1.21 -5.79
CA CYS A 104 14.13 0.09 -5.85
C CYS A 104 14.21 0.81 -4.50
N PRO A 105 14.38 2.14 -4.49
CA PRO A 105 14.45 2.90 -3.25
C PRO A 105 13.11 2.81 -2.50
N VAL A 106 13.11 2.59 -1.19
CA VAL A 106 11.86 2.45 -0.40
C VAL A 106 11.16 3.81 -0.21
N SER A 107 11.94 4.89 -0.18
CA SER A 107 11.49 6.27 0.04
C SER A 107 11.42 7.07 -1.26
N GLY A 108 10.67 8.19 -1.24
CA GLY A 108 10.61 9.15 -2.35
C GLY A 108 9.41 9.01 -3.28
N ARG A 109 8.53 8.02 -3.05
CA ARG A 109 7.28 7.83 -3.83
C ARG A 109 6.06 8.46 -3.17
N ALA A 110 5.99 8.43 -1.83
CA ALA A 110 4.90 9.04 -1.10
C ALA A 110 5.13 10.56 -0.98
N LEU A 111 4.08 11.34 -1.17
CA LEU A 111 4.11 12.77 -0.88
C LEU A 111 4.47 12.95 0.60
N ARG A 112 5.63 13.57 0.85
CA ARG A 112 6.17 13.78 2.19
C ARG A 112 6.88 15.12 2.24
N ASP A 113 6.87 15.75 3.40
CA ASP A 113 7.65 16.96 3.63
C ASP A 113 9.15 16.69 3.38
N PRO A 114 9.89 17.66 2.82
CA PRO A 114 11.32 17.53 2.65
C PRO A 114 12.01 17.42 4.02
N PRO A 115 13.22 16.82 4.08
CA PRO A 115 13.96 16.73 5.33
C PRO A 115 14.21 18.13 5.92
N ASN A 116 14.21 18.22 7.26
CA ASN A 116 14.37 19.48 8.00
C ASN A 116 15.63 20.26 7.59
N THR A 117 16.68 19.57 7.13
CA THR A 117 17.90 20.18 6.59
C THR A 117 17.67 21.08 5.39
N ILE A 118 16.64 20.81 4.58
CA ILE A 118 16.23 21.63 3.44
C ILE A 118 15.06 22.54 3.83
N LEU A 119 14.09 22.02 4.57
CA LEU A 119 12.88 22.76 4.95
C LEU A 119 13.19 23.96 5.86
N CYS A 120 14.04 23.79 6.87
CA CYS A 120 14.32 24.85 7.85
C CYS A 120 14.98 26.09 7.22
N PRO A 121 16.00 25.97 6.35
CA PRO A 121 16.52 27.13 5.63
C PRO A 121 15.46 27.87 4.81
N PHE A 122 14.58 27.17 4.11
CA PHE A 122 13.50 27.79 3.33
C PHE A 122 12.52 28.59 4.18
N ILE A 123 12.28 28.18 5.43
CA ILE A 123 11.43 28.91 6.37
C ILE A 123 12.18 30.09 6.99
N LEU A 124 13.42 29.88 7.41
CA LEU A 124 14.19 30.86 8.17
C LEU A 124 14.70 32.02 7.31
N VAL A 125 15.15 31.76 6.09
CA VAL A 125 15.72 32.80 5.21
C VAL A 125 14.72 33.94 4.93
N PRO A 126 13.46 33.68 4.53
CA PRO A 126 12.47 34.76 4.35
C PRO A 126 12.19 35.56 5.62
N ILE A 127 12.15 34.90 6.79
CA ILE A 127 11.97 35.58 8.08
C ILE A 127 13.16 36.53 8.33
N PHE A 128 14.40 36.07 8.16
CA PHE A 128 15.57 36.93 8.36
C PHE A 128 15.61 38.09 7.36
N VAL A 129 15.24 37.85 6.09
CA VAL A 129 15.17 38.90 5.06
C VAL A 129 14.12 39.94 5.43
N THR A 130 12.92 39.53 5.84
CA THR A 130 11.87 40.49 6.25
C THR A 130 12.27 41.30 7.48
N LEU A 131 12.90 40.67 8.49
CA LEU A 131 13.44 41.37 9.65
C LEU A 131 14.56 42.36 9.29
N LEU A 132 15.45 41.98 8.37
CA LEU A 132 16.51 42.86 7.89
C LEU A 132 15.94 44.06 7.13
N MET A 133 15.02 43.82 6.19
CA MET A 133 14.40 44.88 5.39
C MET A 133 13.61 45.86 6.27
N THR A 134 12.84 45.37 7.23
CA THR A 134 12.12 46.23 8.17
C THR A 134 13.08 47.06 9.02
N ALA A 135 14.16 46.46 9.54
CA ALA A 135 15.20 47.19 10.27
C ALA A 135 15.86 48.27 9.40
N LEU A 136 16.18 47.95 8.14
CA LEU A 136 16.75 48.91 7.18
C LEU A 136 15.79 50.06 6.89
N VAL A 137 14.50 49.79 6.68
CA VAL A 137 13.47 50.81 6.45
C VAL A 137 13.34 51.73 7.67
N VAL A 138 13.22 51.17 8.87
CA VAL A 138 13.14 51.94 10.12
C VAL A 138 14.39 52.80 10.32
N TRP A 139 15.58 52.23 10.07
CA TRP A 139 16.83 52.96 10.21
C TRP A 139 16.94 54.12 9.20
N ARG A 140 16.57 53.90 7.94
CA ARG A 140 16.57 54.95 6.91
C ARG A 140 15.56 56.05 7.21
N SER A 141 14.36 55.71 7.67
CA SER A 141 13.31 56.66 8.06
C SER A 141 13.75 57.54 9.23
N LYS A 142 14.29 56.96 10.31
CA LYS A 142 14.82 57.74 11.44
C LYS A 142 15.98 58.65 11.05
N ARG A 143 16.85 58.20 10.13
CA ARG A 143 17.99 59.01 9.66
C ARG A 143 17.55 60.18 8.79
N SER A 144 16.50 60.04 7.98
CA SER A 144 15.99 61.16 7.20
C SER A 144 15.28 62.21 8.08
N GLU A 145 14.62 61.78 9.16
CA GLU A 145 13.98 62.70 10.12
C GLU A 145 15.00 63.47 10.98
N GLY A 146 16.17 62.88 11.28
CA GLY A 146 17.25 63.53 12.03
C GLY A 146 18.19 64.42 11.19
N ILE A 147 17.93 64.58 9.89
CA ILE A 147 18.61 65.54 8.99
C ILE A 147 17.59 66.65 8.69
N VAL A 148 17.30 67.48 9.72
CA VAL A 148 16.68 68.81 9.65
C VAL A 148 17.35 69.67 10.71
#